data_AF-A0A3S1Y4V6-F1
#
_entry.id   AF-A0A3S1Y4V6-F1
#
_cell.length_a   1.000
_cell.length_b   1.000
_cell.length_c   1.000
_cell.angle_alpha   90.00
_cell.angle_beta   90.00
_cell.angle_gamma   90.00
#
_symmetry.space_group_name_H-M   'P 1'
#
loop_
_entity.id
_entity.type
_entity.pdbx_description
1 polymer ?
#
loop_
_entity_poly.entity_id
_entity_poly.type
_entity_poly.pdbx_seq_one_letter_code
_entity_poly.pdbx_strand_id
1 'polypeptide(L)'
;VNRGGSALVSAGCVSTVGGTSGLLPPSASLACGTPHEHRYASFDPLADVVPPPYTLCLPVPNGKTYTLSPGTYCDKTLSGNITLNPGVYIMRGTTIKPGGNGSLTGQGVTIFLMESAQIYINANEKVNLSPPTSGPYAGITIFQDHGNTSALTLNGGANSVLSGFIYAPDAPISYAGNSDMSAQGDCLRLVGNTIQMTGNSSVKSDCAAALGNRTMYADRMITLVK
;
A
#
# COMPACT_ATOMS: atom_id res chain seq x y z
N VAL A 1 -3.99 -15.74 9.57
CA VAL A 1 -3.29 -14.53 10.10
C VAL A 1 -2.48 -14.93 11.32
N ASN A 2 -1.21 -14.56 11.40
CA ASN A 2 -0.34 -14.93 12.53
C ASN A 2 0.26 -13.68 13.18
N ARG A 3 0.23 -13.64 14.50
CA ARG A 3 0.90 -12.61 15.31
C ARG A 3 2.04 -13.25 16.12
N GLY A 4 3.27 -12.79 15.88
CA GLY A 4 4.45 -13.19 16.65
C GLY A 4 4.88 -12.14 17.68
N GLY A 5 5.49 -12.58 18.78
CA GLY A 5 6.15 -11.69 19.77
C GLY A 5 5.20 -10.77 20.55
N SER A 6 5.67 -9.56 20.88
CA SER A 6 5.02 -8.58 21.77
C SER A 6 4.10 -7.57 21.06
N ALA A 7 3.66 -7.84 19.83
CA ALA A 7 2.75 -6.95 19.11
C ALA A 7 1.45 -6.68 19.91
N LEU A 8 0.55 -5.80 19.47
CA LEU A 8 -0.83 -5.71 19.98
C LEU A 8 -1.73 -5.42 18.79
N VAL A 9 -2.79 -6.19 18.62
CA VAL A 9 -3.76 -5.96 17.55
C VAL A 9 -5.01 -5.33 18.16
N SER A 10 -5.41 -4.15 17.70
CA SER A 10 -6.67 -3.53 18.05
C SER A 10 -7.47 -3.30 16.78
N ALA A 11 -8.65 -3.90 16.65
CA ALA A 11 -9.47 -3.82 15.45
C ALA A 11 -10.96 -4.00 15.76
N GLY A 12 -11.83 -3.59 14.83
CA GLY A 12 -13.25 -3.93 14.90
C GLY A 12 -13.45 -5.46 14.85
N CYS A 13 -12.92 -6.09 13.79
CA CYS A 13 -12.89 -7.53 13.62
C CYS A 13 -11.67 -7.98 12.83
N VAL A 14 -11.34 -9.26 12.97
CA VAL A 14 -10.45 -9.99 12.05
C VAL A 14 -11.27 -11.10 11.41
N SER A 15 -11.28 -11.17 10.08
CA SER A 15 -11.96 -12.21 9.30
C SER A 15 -10.95 -12.90 8.39
N THR A 16 -11.00 -14.22 8.30
CA THR A 16 -10.03 -15.03 7.54
C THR A 16 -10.68 -16.24 6.89
N VAL A 17 -10.13 -16.66 5.74
CA VAL A 17 -10.58 -17.88 5.04
C VAL A 17 -10.08 -19.18 5.68
N GLY A 18 -9.00 -19.09 6.46
CA GLY A 18 -8.45 -20.19 7.23
C GLY A 18 -8.52 -19.87 8.73
N GLY A 19 -7.46 -20.24 9.46
CA GLY A 19 -7.34 -19.97 10.89
C GLY A 19 -6.49 -18.74 11.24
N THR A 20 -6.50 -18.41 12.53
CA THR A 20 -5.68 -17.37 13.15
C THR A 20 -4.80 -17.91 14.27
N SER A 21 -3.71 -17.21 14.57
CA SER A 21 -2.80 -17.52 15.67
C SER A 21 -2.39 -16.24 16.39
N GLY A 22 -2.47 -16.25 17.73
CA GLY A 22 -2.06 -15.13 18.57
C GLY A 22 -3.04 -13.93 18.60
N LEU A 23 -4.31 -14.13 18.21
CA LEU A 23 -5.35 -13.09 18.15
C LEU A 23 -6.40 -13.18 19.27
N LEU A 24 -6.01 -13.72 20.43
CA LEU A 24 -6.84 -13.75 21.64
C LEU A 24 -6.29 -12.78 22.69
N PRO A 25 -7.10 -12.31 23.65
CA PRO A 25 -6.62 -11.50 24.78
C PRO A 25 -5.48 -12.20 25.55
N PRO A 26 -4.47 -11.46 26.08
CA PRO A 26 -4.32 -10.00 26.06
C PRO A 26 -3.70 -9.46 24.75
N SER A 27 -3.44 -10.34 23.80
CA SER A 27 -2.70 -10.05 22.56
C SER A 27 -3.54 -9.38 21.47
N ALA A 28 -4.86 -9.42 21.57
CA ALA A 28 -5.74 -8.68 20.69
C ALA A 28 -6.94 -8.09 21.45
N SER A 29 -7.37 -6.92 21.00
CA SER A 29 -8.62 -6.27 21.39
C SER A 29 -9.51 -6.17 20.15
N LEU A 30 -10.51 -7.06 20.05
CA LEU A 30 -11.44 -7.13 18.92
C LEU A 30 -12.84 -6.78 19.38
N ALA A 31 -13.51 -5.84 18.69
CA ALA A 31 -14.87 -5.43 19.05
C ALA A 31 -15.90 -6.55 18.88
N CYS A 32 -15.69 -7.48 17.93
CA CYS A 32 -16.51 -8.70 17.80
C CYS A 32 -16.09 -9.87 18.69
N GLY A 33 -15.19 -9.65 19.66
CA GLY A 33 -14.76 -10.65 20.63
C GLY A 33 -13.71 -11.61 20.09
N THR A 34 -14.05 -12.44 19.12
CA THR A 34 -13.13 -13.44 18.52
C THR A 34 -13.00 -13.27 17.00
N PRO A 35 -11.86 -13.64 16.40
CA PRO A 35 -11.72 -13.65 14.94
C PRO A 35 -12.80 -14.52 14.27
N HIS A 36 -13.29 -14.08 13.11
CA HIS A 36 -14.14 -14.86 12.23
C HIS A 36 -13.27 -15.71 11.29
N GLU A 37 -13.12 -16.98 11.61
CA GLU A 37 -12.35 -17.94 10.83
C GLU A 37 -13.22 -18.68 9.81
N HIS A 38 -12.60 -19.32 8.83
CA HIS A 38 -13.27 -20.15 7.81
C HIS A 38 -14.35 -19.39 7.01
N ARG A 39 -14.12 -18.10 6.74
CA ARG A 39 -15.02 -17.24 5.97
C ARG A 39 -14.74 -17.30 4.48
N TYR A 40 -15.64 -16.77 3.65
CA TYR A 40 -15.38 -16.65 2.22
C TYR A 40 -14.27 -15.63 1.94
N ALA A 41 -13.52 -15.85 0.86
CA ALA A 41 -12.52 -14.90 0.39
C ALA A 41 -13.16 -13.54 0.09
N SER A 42 -12.46 -12.46 0.45
CA SER A 42 -12.81 -11.10 0.03
C SER A 42 -12.80 -11.03 -1.50
N PHE A 43 -13.63 -10.16 -2.08
CA PHE A 43 -13.43 -9.80 -3.48
C PHE A 43 -12.17 -8.95 -3.54
N ASP A 44 -11.47 -9.06 -4.66
CA ASP A 44 -10.40 -8.13 -4.95
C ASP A 44 -11.03 -6.74 -5.19
N PRO A 45 -10.69 -5.74 -4.34
CA PRO A 45 -11.30 -4.41 -4.42
C PRO A 45 -10.85 -3.61 -5.64
N LEU A 46 -9.77 -4.00 -6.32
CA LEU A 46 -9.21 -3.30 -7.48
C LEU A 46 -9.10 -4.18 -8.74
N ALA A 47 -9.79 -5.33 -8.79
CA ALA A 47 -9.78 -6.25 -9.93
C ALA A 47 -10.10 -5.58 -11.28
N ASP A 48 -10.99 -4.59 -11.27
CA ASP A 48 -11.44 -3.87 -12.47
C ASP A 48 -10.57 -2.65 -12.82
N VAL A 49 -9.52 -2.37 -12.03
CA VAL A 49 -8.61 -1.26 -12.32
C VAL A 49 -7.68 -1.65 -13.47
N VAL A 50 -7.85 -0.98 -14.60
CA VAL A 50 -6.97 -1.14 -15.77
C VAL A 50 -5.90 -0.05 -15.74
N PRO A 51 -4.60 -0.40 -15.72
CA PRO A 51 -3.52 0.57 -15.88
C PRO A 51 -3.63 1.33 -17.21
N PRO A 52 -3.20 2.61 -17.28
CA PRO A 52 -3.20 3.34 -18.54
C PRO A 52 -2.22 2.71 -19.54
N PRO A 53 -2.47 2.85 -20.86
CA PRO A 53 -1.54 2.40 -21.88
C PRO A 53 -0.16 3.02 -21.70
N TYR A 54 0.88 2.25 -22.02
CA TYR A 54 2.24 2.71 -21.90
C TYR A 54 2.54 3.81 -22.91
N THR A 55 3.29 4.81 -22.46
CA THR A 55 3.85 5.87 -23.33
C THR A 55 5.35 5.63 -23.54
N LEU A 56 5.97 6.49 -24.35
CA LEU A 56 7.43 6.48 -24.49
C LEU A 56 8.10 6.67 -23.13
N CYS A 57 9.17 5.91 -22.90
CA CYS A 57 9.96 6.02 -21.68
C CYS A 57 10.59 7.41 -21.58
N LEU A 58 10.24 8.15 -20.53
CA LEU A 58 10.75 9.49 -20.26
C LEU A 58 12.16 9.43 -19.67
N PRO A 59 13.01 10.43 -19.95
CA PRO A 59 14.31 10.53 -19.32
C PRO A 59 14.16 10.88 -17.83
N VAL A 60 15.08 10.35 -17.03
CA VAL A 60 15.23 10.72 -15.61
C VAL A 60 16.30 11.80 -15.50
N PRO A 61 16.05 12.94 -14.83
CA PRO A 61 17.07 13.97 -14.64
C PRO A 61 18.29 13.44 -13.89
N ASN A 62 19.48 13.94 -14.24
CA ASN A 62 20.71 13.62 -13.53
C ASN A 62 20.75 14.30 -12.14
N GLY A 63 21.33 13.61 -11.15
CA GLY A 63 21.58 14.17 -9.82
C GLY A 63 20.94 13.37 -8.69
N LYS A 64 21.09 13.89 -7.46
CA LYS A 64 20.55 13.27 -6.23
C LYS A 64 19.23 13.89 -5.77
N THR A 65 18.76 14.95 -6.43
CA THR A 65 17.46 15.57 -6.14
C THR A 65 16.84 15.97 -7.47
N TYR A 66 15.67 15.46 -7.77
CA TYR A 66 14.98 15.76 -9.02
C TYR A 66 13.47 15.57 -8.91
N THR A 67 12.76 16.21 -9.83
CA THR A 67 11.31 16.12 -9.96
C THR A 67 10.97 15.39 -11.26
N LEU A 68 10.07 14.42 -11.17
CA LEU A 68 9.50 13.72 -12.30
C LEU A 68 8.11 14.28 -12.62
N SER A 69 7.76 14.27 -13.90
CA SER A 69 6.41 14.59 -14.36
C SER A 69 5.66 13.29 -14.69
N PRO A 70 4.32 13.29 -14.66
CA PRO A 70 3.53 12.10 -14.98
C PRO A 70 3.92 11.49 -16.32
N GLY A 71 4.03 10.16 -16.37
CA GLY A 71 4.44 9.43 -17.56
C GLY A 71 5.08 8.07 -17.28
N THR A 72 5.69 7.50 -18.30
CA THR A 72 6.29 6.15 -18.24
C THR A 72 7.78 6.25 -18.00
N TYR A 73 8.31 5.50 -17.03
CA TYR A 73 9.74 5.37 -16.72
C TYR A 73 10.13 3.90 -16.78
N CYS A 74 11.20 3.57 -17.50
CA CYS A 74 11.54 2.21 -17.88
C CYS A 74 12.97 1.84 -17.48
N ASP A 75 13.17 0.64 -16.90
CA ASP A 75 14.46 -0.03 -16.71
C ASP A 75 15.54 0.84 -16.02
N LYS A 76 15.13 1.64 -15.03
CA LYS A 76 16.02 2.47 -14.22
C LYS A 76 15.96 2.11 -12.74
N THR A 77 17.02 2.48 -12.03
CA THR A 77 16.97 2.63 -10.58
C THR A 77 16.84 4.11 -10.24
N LEU A 78 15.73 4.50 -9.63
CA LEU A 78 15.52 5.86 -9.14
C LEU A 78 16.07 5.96 -7.71
N SER A 79 17.07 6.81 -7.52
CA SER A 79 17.70 7.08 -6.22
C SER A 79 17.78 8.57 -5.91
N GLY A 80 18.05 8.93 -4.66
CA GLY A 80 18.12 10.31 -4.16
C GLY A 80 16.79 10.80 -3.59
N ASN A 81 16.57 12.10 -3.69
CA ASN A 81 15.32 12.77 -3.35
C ASN A 81 14.48 12.92 -4.61
N ILE A 82 13.42 12.12 -4.68
CA ILE A 82 12.54 12.00 -5.83
C ILE A 82 11.24 12.71 -5.48
N THR A 83 10.92 13.75 -6.24
CA THR A 83 9.62 14.43 -6.15
C THR A 83 8.79 14.06 -7.37
N LEU A 84 7.54 13.69 -7.18
CA LEU A 84 6.58 13.40 -8.23
C LEU A 84 5.56 14.55 -8.27
N ASN A 85 5.45 15.22 -9.41
CA ASN A 85 4.32 16.11 -9.65
C ASN A 85 2.99 15.32 -9.63
N PRO A 86 1.86 15.93 -9.25
CA PRO A 86 0.56 15.24 -9.25
C PRO A 86 0.26 14.58 -10.60
N GLY A 87 -0.26 13.35 -10.58
CA GLY A 87 -0.63 12.60 -11.77
C GLY A 87 -0.24 11.13 -11.75
N VAL A 88 -0.25 10.49 -12.92
CA VAL A 88 -0.09 9.05 -13.06
C VAL A 88 1.31 8.69 -13.57
N TYR A 89 1.94 7.73 -12.91
CA TYR A 89 3.27 7.24 -13.24
C TYR A 89 3.21 5.75 -13.57
N ILE A 90 3.83 5.35 -14.67
CA ILE A 90 3.98 3.94 -15.05
C ILE A 90 5.46 3.59 -14.94
N MET A 91 5.79 2.75 -13.97
CA MET A 91 7.14 2.26 -13.73
C MET A 91 7.24 0.86 -14.35
N ARG A 92 8.01 0.70 -15.43
CA ARG A 92 8.23 -0.60 -16.11
C ARG A 92 9.65 -1.07 -15.83
N GLY A 93 9.83 -2.27 -15.26
CA GLY A 93 11.17 -2.77 -14.90
C GLY A 93 11.98 -1.87 -13.97
N THR A 94 11.34 -0.86 -13.38
CA THR A 94 12.00 0.23 -12.66
C THR A 94 12.03 -0.07 -11.17
N THR A 95 13.17 0.18 -10.54
CA THR A 95 13.36 0.07 -9.10
C THR A 95 13.39 1.46 -8.48
N ILE A 96 12.42 1.79 -7.64
CA ILE A 96 12.47 3.02 -6.84
C ILE A 96 13.15 2.69 -5.51
N LYS A 97 14.37 3.19 -5.33
CA LYS A 97 15.21 2.97 -4.16
C LYS A 97 15.96 4.25 -3.82
N PRO A 98 15.37 5.16 -3.03
CA PRO A 98 15.97 6.44 -2.68
C PRO A 98 17.42 6.31 -2.17
N GLY A 99 17.70 5.43 -1.22
CA GLY A 99 19.06 5.22 -0.69
C GLY A 99 19.57 6.39 0.17
N GLY A 100 20.42 6.11 1.17
CA GLY A 100 21.27 7.12 1.83
C GLY A 100 20.54 8.36 2.36
N ASN A 101 19.44 8.17 3.12
CA ASN A 101 18.51 9.22 3.59
C ASN A 101 17.69 9.91 2.49
N GLY A 102 17.60 9.30 1.30
CA GLY A 102 16.78 9.76 0.20
C GLY A 102 15.28 9.75 0.53
N SER A 103 14.50 10.33 -0.37
CA SER A 103 13.06 10.47 -0.20
C SER A 103 12.28 10.20 -1.48
N LEU A 104 11.05 9.75 -1.34
CA LEU A 104 10.05 9.66 -2.40
C LEU A 104 8.82 10.46 -1.97
N THR A 105 8.55 11.57 -2.64
CA THR A 105 7.47 12.50 -2.28
C THR A 105 6.55 12.76 -3.48
N GLY A 106 5.24 12.79 -3.27
CA GLY A 106 4.26 13.07 -4.32
C GLY A 106 2.85 13.16 -3.76
N GLN A 107 2.13 14.24 -4.09
CA GLN A 107 0.75 14.43 -3.65
C GLN A 107 -0.18 14.30 -4.85
N GLY A 108 -1.29 13.57 -4.71
CA GLY A 108 -2.20 13.34 -5.82
C GLY A 108 -1.58 12.46 -6.91
N VAL A 109 -0.85 11.42 -6.52
CA VAL A 109 -0.12 10.53 -7.44
C VAL A 109 -0.64 9.10 -7.41
N THR A 110 -0.67 8.47 -8.58
CA THR A 110 -0.87 7.01 -8.70
C THR A 110 0.35 6.42 -9.40
N ILE A 111 0.98 5.45 -8.77
CA ILE A 111 2.18 4.78 -9.27
C ILE A 111 1.82 3.34 -9.66
N PHE A 112 1.86 3.05 -10.95
CA PHE A 112 1.72 1.70 -11.51
C PHE A 112 3.09 1.02 -11.57
N LEU A 113 3.24 -0.14 -10.94
CA LEU A 113 4.45 -0.97 -10.94
C LEU A 113 4.23 -2.16 -11.89
N MET A 114 4.77 -2.04 -13.09
CA MET A 114 4.64 -3.00 -14.18
C MET A 114 5.97 -3.73 -14.43
N GLU A 115 5.92 -4.92 -15.02
CA GLU A 115 7.11 -5.64 -15.50
C GLU A 115 8.21 -5.75 -14.43
N SER A 116 7.90 -6.37 -13.29
CA SER A 116 8.83 -6.54 -12.16
C SER A 116 9.32 -5.25 -11.49
N ALA A 117 8.73 -4.09 -11.83
CA ALA A 117 9.00 -2.84 -11.10
C ALA A 117 8.67 -2.99 -9.62
N GLN A 118 9.43 -2.28 -8.79
CA GLN A 118 9.36 -2.40 -7.34
C GLN A 118 9.70 -1.08 -6.64
N ILE A 119 9.22 -0.95 -5.41
CA ILE A 119 9.58 0.14 -4.51
C ILE A 119 10.24 -0.47 -3.27
N TYR A 120 11.43 0.02 -2.97
CA TYR A 120 12.20 -0.37 -1.80
C TYR A 120 12.56 0.88 -1.00
N ILE A 121 11.82 1.11 0.09
CA ILE A 121 12.03 2.20 1.04
C ILE A 121 12.32 1.58 2.40
N ASN A 122 13.49 1.87 2.96
CA ASN A 122 13.92 1.26 4.22
C ASN A 122 14.77 2.19 5.11
N ALA A 123 14.90 1.82 6.38
CA ALA A 123 15.70 2.52 7.39
C ALA A 123 15.32 4.00 7.57
N ASN A 124 16.21 4.92 7.19
CA ASN A 124 16.05 6.36 7.38
C ASN A 124 15.45 7.08 6.16
N GLU A 125 15.08 6.33 5.12
CA GLU A 125 14.48 6.88 3.91
C GLU A 125 13.06 7.38 4.19
N LYS A 126 12.65 8.44 3.49
CA LYS A 126 11.33 9.06 3.70
C LYS A 126 10.39 8.74 2.54
N VAL A 127 9.15 8.39 2.85
CA VAL A 127 8.07 8.29 1.86
C VAL A 127 6.94 9.22 2.24
N ASN A 128 6.55 10.10 1.34
CA ASN A 128 5.37 10.96 1.51
C ASN A 128 4.51 10.92 0.26
N LEU A 129 3.53 10.02 0.23
CA LEU A 129 2.67 9.79 -0.92
C LEU A 129 1.18 9.87 -0.54
N SER A 130 0.40 10.56 -1.38
CA SER A 130 -1.06 10.55 -1.31
C SER A 130 -1.67 10.31 -2.68
N PRO A 131 -2.82 9.61 -2.75
CA PRO A 131 -3.49 9.35 -4.00
C PRO A 131 -4.20 10.60 -4.53
N PRO A 132 -4.56 10.64 -5.82
CA PRO A 132 -5.52 11.63 -6.30
C PRO A 132 -6.87 11.48 -5.59
N THR A 133 -7.60 12.58 -5.38
CA THR A 133 -8.93 12.57 -4.74
C THR A 133 -10.07 12.40 -5.74
N SER A 134 -9.78 12.51 -7.05
CA SER A 134 -10.74 12.41 -8.14
C SER A 134 -10.13 11.73 -9.37
N GLY A 135 -10.95 11.45 -10.37
CA GLY A 135 -10.53 10.74 -11.59
C GLY A 135 -10.55 9.21 -11.45
N PRO A 136 -10.17 8.49 -12.51
CA PRO A 136 -10.33 7.03 -12.58
C PRO A 136 -9.52 6.28 -11.52
N TYR A 137 -8.41 6.84 -11.06
CA TYR A 137 -7.52 6.22 -10.06
C TYR A 137 -7.62 6.85 -8.67
N ALA A 138 -8.68 7.61 -8.40
CA ALA A 138 -8.92 8.24 -7.10
C ALA A 138 -8.73 7.25 -5.93
N GLY A 139 -7.95 7.63 -4.92
CA GLY A 139 -7.68 6.76 -3.78
C GLY A 139 -6.60 5.69 -3.99
N ILE A 140 -6.04 5.52 -5.19
CA ILE A 140 -4.96 4.54 -5.47
C ILE A 140 -3.61 5.25 -5.52
N THR A 141 -2.70 4.88 -4.60
CA THR A 141 -1.35 5.45 -4.52
C THR A 141 -0.34 4.56 -5.21
N ILE A 142 -0.36 3.26 -4.91
CA ILE A 142 0.50 2.25 -5.54
C ILE A 142 -0.38 1.11 -6.04
N PHE A 143 -0.20 0.75 -7.30
CA PHE A 143 -0.81 -0.41 -7.94
C PHE A 143 0.27 -1.22 -8.62
N GLN A 144 0.44 -2.47 -8.21
CA GLN A 144 1.36 -3.42 -8.79
C GLN A 144 0.55 -4.47 -9.55
N ASP A 145 0.93 -4.67 -10.81
CA ASP A 145 0.19 -5.51 -11.75
C ASP A 145 0.14 -6.98 -11.29
N HIS A 146 -0.90 -7.68 -11.73
CA HIS A 146 -0.99 -9.12 -11.51
C HIS A 146 0.19 -9.84 -12.16
N GLY A 147 0.71 -10.87 -11.48
CA GLY A 147 1.89 -11.61 -11.89
C GLY A 147 3.23 -10.92 -11.56
N ASN A 148 3.23 -9.65 -11.13
CA ASN A 148 4.44 -9.03 -10.57
C ASN A 148 4.61 -9.49 -9.12
N THR A 149 5.59 -10.36 -8.88
CA THR A 149 5.90 -10.91 -7.55
C THR A 149 7.02 -10.15 -6.82
N SER A 150 7.52 -9.05 -7.38
CA SER A 150 8.58 -8.24 -6.75
C SER A 150 8.09 -7.69 -5.40
N ALA A 151 8.92 -7.85 -4.36
CA ALA A 151 8.57 -7.41 -3.01
C ALA A 151 8.39 -5.88 -2.93
N LEU A 152 7.36 -5.46 -2.20
CA LEU A 152 7.08 -4.05 -1.94
C LEU A 152 7.48 -3.71 -0.50
N THR A 153 8.55 -2.93 -0.34
CA THR A 153 9.07 -2.54 0.97
C THR A 153 8.81 -1.07 1.21
N LEU A 154 7.99 -0.78 2.23
CA LEU A 154 7.53 0.56 2.58
C LEU A 154 7.82 0.81 4.08
N ASN A 155 9.09 0.71 4.44
CA ASN A 155 9.59 0.91 5.81
C ASN A 155 10.18 2.31 5.94
N GLY A 156 9.30 3.32 5.95
CA GLY A 156 9.71 4.73 6.03
C GLY A 156 10.19 5.13 7.42
N GLY A 157 11.25 5.95 7.47
CA GLY A 157 11.72 6.61 8.68
C GLY A 157 10.75 7.68 9.20
N ALA A 158 11.12 8.35 10.28
CA ALA A 158 10.30 9.39 10.93
C ALA A 158 9.83 10.47 9.93
N ASN A 159 8.60 10.97 10.12
CA ASN A 159 7.87 11.89 9.23
C ASN A 159 7.52 11.33 7.84
N SER A 160 7.56 10.01 7.65
CA SER A 160 6.96 9.40 6.47
C SER A 160 5.43 9.43 6.61
N VAL A 161 4.72 9.60 5.49
CA VAL A 161 3.26 9.59 5.41
C VAL A 161 2.85 8.82 4.16
N LEU A 162 1.99 7.82 4.31
CA LEU A 162 1.46 7.05 3.19
C LEU A 162 -0.04 6.88 3.39
N SER A 163 -0.80 7.19 2.36
CA SER A 163 -2.26 7.06 2.35
C SER A 163 -2.73 6.43 1.05
N GLY A 164 -3.99 6.02 0.98
CA GLY A 164 -4.58 5.40 -0.21
C GLY A 164 -4.45 3.87 -0.23
N PHE A 165 -4.87 3.29 -1.36
CA PHE A 165 -4.63 1.90 -1.68
C PHE A 165 -3.18 1.67 -2.08
N ILE A 166 -2.60 0.66 -1.46
CA ILE A 166 -1.36 0.00 -1.83
C ILE A 166 -1.74 -1.42 -2.23
N TYR A 167 -1.71 -1.67 -3.54
CA TYR A 167 -2.19 -2.88 -4.15
C TYR A 167 -1.02 -3.63 -4.78
N ALA A 168 -0.71 -4.82 -4.28
CA ALA A 168 0.33 -5.73 -4.78
C ALA A 168 -0.10 -7.18 -4.55
N PRO A 169 -1.17 -7.64 -5.22
CA PRO A 169 -1.93 -8.84 -4.89
C PRO A 169 -1.09 -10.12 -4.88
N ASP A 170 -0.10 -10.20 -5.75
CA ASP A 170 0.75 -11.39 -5.93
C ASP A 170 2.11 -11.28 -5.22
N ALA A 171 2.38 -10.17 -4.54
CA ALA A 171 3.67 -9.89 -3.91
C ALA A 171 3.59 -9.74 -2.38
N PRO A 172 4.70 -10.02 -1.67
CA PRO A 172 4.81 -9.69 -0.27
C PRO A 172 4.98 -8.18 -0.08
N ILE A 173 4.25 -7.62 0.87
CA ILE A 173 4.36 -6.24 1.33
C ILE A 173 5.00 -6.25 2.73
N SER A 174 6.13 -5.55 2.87
CA SER A 174 6.69 -5.18 4.17
C SER A 174 6.33 -3.73 4.45
N TYR A 175 5.63 -3.49 5.55
CA TYR A 175 5.25 -2.16 6.00
C TYR A 175 5.69 -1.95 7.44
N ALA A 176 6.55 -0.97 7.68
CA ALA A 176 6.95 -0.57 9.01
C ALA A 176 6.38 0.82 9.32
N GLY A 177 5.28 0.84 10.08
CA GLY A 177 4.65 2.07 10.51
C GLY A 177 5.41 2.76 11.65
N ASN A 178 5.28 4.08 11.70
CA ASN A 178 5.74 4.94 12.77
C ASN A 178 4.59 5.88 13.22
N SER A 179 4.80 6.64 14.30
CA SER A 179 3.79 7.52 14.88
C SER A 179 3.18 8.50 13.87
N ASP A 180 3.99 9.03 12.94
CA ASP A 180 3.55 10.03 11.97
C ASP A 180 2.74 9.39 10.83
N MET A 181 3.22 8.24 10.31
CA MET A 181 2.45 7.42 9.36
C MET A 181 1.11 7.00 9.95
N SER A 182 1.06 6.75 11.26
CA SER A 182 -0.15 6.27 11.93
C SER A 182 -1.19 7.35 12.26
N ALA A 183 -0.78 8.63 12.30
CA ALA A 183 -1.63 9.76 12.67
C ALA A 183 -2.12 10.58 11.46
N GLN A 184 -1.43 10.48 10.31
CA GLN A 184 -1.77 11.18 9.06
C GLN A 184 -2.06 10.19 7.91
N GLY A 185 -1.65 8.93 8.03
CA GLY A 185 -1.97 7.82 7.13
C GLY A 185 -3.31 7.15 7.44
N ASP A 186 -4.24 7.89 8.04
CA ASP A 186 -5.58 7.47 8.50
C ASP A 186 -6.45 6.80 7.42
N CYS A 187 -6.00 6.74 6.16
CA CYS A 187 -6.65 6.02 5.09
C CYS A 187 -5.73 5.18 4.21
N LEU A 188 -4.83 4.44 4.85
CA LEU A 188 -4.06 3.40 4.20
C LEU A 188 -4.90 2.11 4.03
N ARG A 189 -4.89 1.52 2.85
CA ARG A 189 -5.44 0.17 2.58
C ARG A 189 -4.39 -0.67 1.90
N LEU A 190 -4.06 -1.82 2.48
CA LEU A 190 -3.04 -2.73 1.97
C LEU A 190 -3.72 -3.98 1.40
N VAL A 191 -3.38 -4.33 0.16
CA VAL A 191 -3.77 -5.59 -0.47
C VAL A 191 -2.50 -6.23 -1.02
N GLY A 192 -2.14 -7.40 -0.49
CA GLY A 192 -1.04 -8.18 -1.03
C GLY A 192 -1.08 -9.64 -0.59
N ASN A 193 -0.24 -10.47 -1.20
CA ASN A 193 -0.19 -11.91 -0.95
C ASN A 193 0.16 -12.20 0.51
N THR A 194 1.13 -11.46 1.04
CA THR A 194 1.49 -11.46 2.46
C THR A 194 1.77 -10.04 2.90
N ILE A 195 1.21 -9.63 4.03
CA ILE A 195 1.46 -8.32 4.61
C ILE A 195 2.17 -8.52 5.93
N GLN A 196 3.45 -8.12 5.98
CA GLN A 196 4.23 -8.08 7.20
C GLN A 196 4.22 -6.64 7.73
N MET A 197 3.66 -6.47 8.92
CA MET A 197 3.60 -5.18 9.59
C MET A 197 4.54 -5.17 10.80
N THR A 198 5.39 -4.16 10.90
CA THR A 198 6.32 -3.98 12.03
C THR A 198 6.27 -2.54 12.58
N GLY A 199 6.82 -2.30 13.76
CA GLY A 199 6.78 -0.98 14.41
C GLY A 199 5.39 -0.56 14.89
N ASN A 200 5.22 0.74 15.16
CA ASN A 200 3.93 1.34 15.52
C ASN A 200 3.11 1.56 14.25
N SER A 201 2.53 0.49 13.73
CA SER A 201 1.68 0.55 12.54
C SER A 201 0.22 0.74 12.94
N SER A 202 -0.44 1.74 12.36
CA SER A 202 -1.90 1.82 12.33
C SER A 202 -2.37 1.73 10.88
N VAL A 203 -3.53 1.11 10.69
CA VAL A 203 -4.26 1.06 9.43
C VAL A 203 -5.72 1.25 9.80
N LYS A 204 -6.43 2.12 9.10
CA LYS A 204 -7.85 2.38 9.34
C LYS A 204 -8.65 2.01 8.10
N SER A 205 -9.70 1.21 8.31
CA SER A 205 -10.52 0.63 7.25
C SER A 205 -11.65 1.56 6.77
N ASP A 206 -12.19 2.40 7.65
CA ASP A 206 -13.25 3.35 7.31
C ASP A 206 -12.69 4.65 6.74
N CYS A 207 -12.73 4.70 5.40
CA CYS A 207 -12.12 5.73 4.56
C CYS A 207 -12.97 6.08 3.34
N ALA A 208 -14.29 5.82 3.43
CA ALA A 208 -15.20 5.95 2.30
C ALA A 208 -15.15 7.35 1.66
N ALA A 209 -15.05 8.40 2.48
CA ALA A 209 -14.97 9.79 2.01
C ALA A 209 -13.63 10.15 1.32
N ALA A 210 -12.54 9.41 1.60
CA ALA A 210 -11.18 9.75 1.17
C ALA A 210 -10.67 8.92 -0.02
N LEU A 211 -11.37 7.83 -0.40
CA LEU A 211 -10.87 6.84 -1.37
C LEU A 211 -11.74 6.71 -2.63
N GLY A 212 -12.43 7.79 -3.01
CA GLY A 212 -13.22 7.83 -4.26
C GLY A 212 -14.30 6.75 -4.34
N ASN A 213 -14.99 6.47 -3.23
CA ASN A 213 -16.04 5.45 -3.08
C ASN A 213 -15.60 3.99 -3.29
N ARG A 214 -14.31 3.69 -3.31
CA ARG A 214 -13.81 2.30 -3.37
C ARG A 214 -14.05 1.57 -2.05
N THR A 215 -14.73 0.43 -2.10
CA THR A 215 -15.08 -0.39 -0.93
C THR A 215 -14.21 -1.64 -0.87
N MET A 216 -13.83 -2.05 0.35
CA MET A 216 -13.27 -3.38 0.62
C MET A 216 -14.32 -4.17 1.40
N TYR A 217 -14.66 -5.37 0.91
CA TYR A 217 -15.67 -6.22 1.53
C TYR A 217 -15.02 -7.30 2.39
N ALA A 218 -15.08 -7.16 3.71
CA ALA A 218 -14.72 -8.23 4.63
C ALA A 218 -15.99 -8.96 5.11
N ASP A 219 -15.86 -10.25 5.45
CA ASP A 219 -16.84 -11.00 6.24
C ASP A 219 -18.25 -11.14 5.62
N ARG A 220 -18.34 -11.66 4.39
CA ARG A 220 -19.65 -11.87 3.74
C ARG A 220 -20.51 -12.86 4.53
N MET A 221 -21.78 -12.51 4.71
CA MET A 221 -22.83 -13.37 5.24
C MET A 221 -23.91 -13.52 4.19
N ILE A 222 -24.26 -14.76 3.84
CA ILE A 222 -25.44 -15.06 3.04
C ILE A 222 -26.55 -15.37 4.03
N THR A 223 -27.49 -14.45 4.20
CA THR A 223 -28.69 -14.69 5.02
C THR A 223 -29.74 -15.35 4.15
N LEU A 224 -30.17 -16.56 4.49
CA LEU A 224 -31.37 -17.16 3.91
C LEU A 224 -32.59 -16.35 4.37
N VAL A 225 -33.23 -15.67 3.43
CA VAL A 225 -34.53 -15.03 3.65
C VAL A 225 -35.57 -16.15 3.57
N LYS A 226 -36.36 -16.32 4.63
CA LYS A 226 -37.47 -17.28 4.66
C LYS A 226 -38.74 -16.62 4.14
#